data_AF-A0A109VBQ5-F1
#
_entry.id   AF-A0A109VBQ5-F1
#
_cell.length_a   1.000
_cell.length_b   1.000
_cell.length_c   1.000
_cell.angle_alpha   90.00
_cell.angle_beta   90.00
_cell.angle_gamma   90.00
#
_symmetry.space_group_name_H-M   'P 1'
#
loop_
_entity.id
_entity.type
_entity.pdbx_description
1 polymer ?
#
loop_
_entity_poly.entity_id
_entity_poly.type
_entity_poly.pdbx_seq_one_letter_code
_entity_poly.pdbx_strand_id
1 'polypeptide(L)'
;PALKSNWLAFHVFTCFLGYGAFALAAASSVGYLATSRRGSKAHPSTVAGFDEATGKTISFGFLFLTIGIISGAVWANSAWGTYWSWDPKETWS
;
A
#
# COMPACT_ATOMS: atom_id res chain seq x y z
N PRO A 1 -18.35 -10.85 -18.74
CA PRO A 1 -17.61 -11.77 -17.85
C PRO A 1 -16.58 -10.99 -17.00
N ALA A 2 -16.87 -10.75 -15.72
CA ALA A 2 -16.15 -9.82 -14.84
C ALA A 2 -14.63 -10.09 -14.66
N LEU A 3 -14.19 -11.32 -14.99
CA LEU A 3 -12.79 -11.77 -14.97
C LEU A 3 -12.02 -11.57 -16.30
N LYS A 4 -12.66 -11.06 -17.37
CA LYS A 4 -12.00 -10.80 -18.66
C LYS A 4 -11.52 -9.34 -18.82
N SER A 5 -11.67 -8.52 -17.78
CA SER A 5 -11.31 -7.11 -17.82
C SER A 5 -9.86 -6.92 -17.34
N ASN A 6 -9.02 -6.33 -18.20
CA ASN A 6 -7.64 -5.97 -17.86
C ASN A 6 -7.56 -4.98 -16.67
N TRP A 7 -8.68 -4.33 -16.32
CA TRP A 7 -8.77 -3.43 -15.17
C TRP A 7 -8.59 -4.15 -13.83
N LEU A 8 -9.05 -5.41 -13.71
CA LEU A 8 -8.84 -6.18 -12.48
C LEU A 8 -7.36 -6.46 -12.26
N ALA A 9 -6.66 -6.88 -13.31
CA ALA A 9 -5.22 -7.16 -13.25
C ALA A 9 -4.42 -5.89 -12.89
N PHE A 10 -4.76 -4.75 -13.51
CA PHE A 10 -4.14 -3.46 -13.19
C PHE A 10 -4.39 -3.02 -11.74
N HIS A 11 -5.64 -3.17 -11.27
CA HIS A 11 -6.00 -2.87 -9.88
C HIS A 11 -5.22 -3.73 -8.88
N VAL A 12 -5.17 -5.05 -9.10
CA VAL A 12 -4.46 -5.98 -8.22
C VAL A 12 -2.96 -5.67 -8.21
N PHE A 13 -2.36 -5.39 -9.37
CA PHE A 13 -0.95 -5.04 -9.48
C PHE A 13 -0.61 -3.75 -8.71
N THR A 14 -1.41 -2.70 -8.84
CA THR A 14 -1.19 -1.43 -8.14
C THR A 14 -1.38 -1.57 -6.63
N CYS A 15 -2.38 -2.34 -6.19
CA CYS A 15 -2.57 -2.66 -4.78
C CYS A 15 -1.40 -3.48 -4.21
N PHE A 16 -0.89 -4.46 -4.96
CA PHE A 16 0.26 -5.26 -4.53
C PHE A 16 1.51 -4.40 -4.32
N LEU A 17 1.79 -3.47 -5.24
CA LEU A 17 2.89 -2.51 -5.09
C LEU A 17 2.69 -1.59 -3.88
N GLY A 18 1.47 -1.10 -3.66
CA GLY A 18 1.13 -0.26 -2.50
C GLY A 18 1.37 -0.99 -1.18
N TYR A 19 0.78 -2.18 -1.02
CA TYR A 19 0.94 -2.99 0.21
C TYR A 19 2.37 -3.45 0.43
N GLY A 20 3.08 -3.85 -0.64
CA GLY A 20 4.50 -4.20 -0.55
C GLY A 20 5.35 -3.04 -0.03
N ALA A 21 5.10 -1.83 -0.51
CA ALA A 21 5.79 -0.63 -0.04
C ALA A 21 5.47 -0.30 1.43
N PHE A 22 4.22 -0.46 1.87
CA PHE A 22 3.89 -0.30 3.29
C PHE A 22 4.49 -1.38 4.18
N ALA A 23 4.62 -2.62 3.69
CA ALA A 23 5.33 -3.66 4.41
C ALA A 23 6.82 -3.33 4.57
N LEU A 24 7.46 -2.78 3.53
CA LEU A 24 8.83 -2.27 3.61
C LEU A 24 8.96 -1.07 4.55
N ALA A 25 7.98 -0.18 4.57
CA ALA A 25 7.92 0.93 5.52
C ALA A 25 7.83 0.43 6.96
N ALA A 26 6.99 -0.57 7.24
CA ALA A 26 6.89 -1.17 8.56
C ALA A 26 8.21 -1.84 8.96
N ALA A 27 8.83 -2.61 8.06
CA ALA A 27 10.11 -3.27 8.32
C ALA A 27 11.24 -2.26 8.58
N SER A 28 11.33 -1.19 7.78
CA SER A 28 12.32 -0.12 7.97
C SER A 28 12.08 0.67 9.25
N SER A 29 10.83 0.93 9.62
CA SER A 29 10.47 1.57 10.89
C SER A 29 10.86 0.70 12.10
N VAL A 30 10.67 -0.62 12.03
CA VAL A 30 11.17 -1.55 13.06
C VAL A 30 12.70 -1.50 13.13
N GLY A 31 13.39 -1.45 11.98
CA GLY A 31 14.84 -1.25 11.90
C GLY A 31 15.31 0.06 12.53
N TYR A 32 14.60 1.16 12.27
CA TYR A 32 14.84 2.46 12.90
C TYR A 32 14.71 2.36 14.41
N LEU A 33 13.62 1.79 14.92
CA LEU A 33 13.41 1.62 16.36
C LEU A 33 14.48 0.72 16.99
N ALA A 34 14.89 -0.35 16.32
CA ALA A 34 15.94 -1.24 16.81
C ALA A 34 17.29 -0.54 16.91
N THR A 35 17.64 0.29 15.92
CA THR A 35 18.92 0.99 15.86
C THR A 35 18.96 2.29 16.68
N SER A 36 17.81 2.93 16.89
CA SER A 36 17.65 4.17 17.68
C SER A 36 17.47 3.92 19.20
N ARG A 37 17.37 2.65 19.63
CA ARG A 37 17.28 2.30 21.05
C ARG A 37 18.51 2.77 21.84
N ARG A 38 18.26 3.28 23.05
CA ARG A 38 19.31 3.68 24.00
C ARG A 38 20.23 2.49 24.31
N GLY A 39 21.53 2.63 24.02
CA GLY A 39 22.53 1.55 24.15
C GLY A 39 22.86 0.81 22.85
N SER A 40 22.17 1.13 21.75
CA SER A 40 22.56 0.69 20.41
C SER A 40 23.94 1.26 20.03
N LYS A 41 24.79 0.41 19.43
CA LYS A 41 26.07 0.81 18.83
C LYS A 41 25.93 1.15 17.34
N ALA A 42 24.71 1.24 16.83
CA ALA A 42 24.46 1.56 15.43
C ALA A 42 25.01 2.96 15.09
N HIS A 43 25.62 3.07 13.92
CA HIS A 43 26.16 4.35 13.45
C HIS A 43 24.99 5.32 13.14
N PRO A 44 25.12 6.64 13.39
CA PRO A 44 24.06 7.61 13.10
C PRO A 44 23.56 7.57 11.66
N SER A 45 24.43 7.28 10.69
CA SER A 45 24.03 7.12 9.28
C SER A 45 23.13 5.91 9.04
N THR A 46 23.26 4.84 9.82
CA THR A 46 22.36 3.68 9.74
C THR A 46 20.96 4.03 10.22
N VAL A 47 20.87 4.77 11.32
CA VAL A 47 19.58 5.25 11.87
C VAL A 47 18.90 6.19 10.87
N ALA A 48 19.65 7.16 10.32
CA ALA A 48 19.14 8.06 9.29
C ALA A 48 18.73 7.31 8.01
N GLY A 49 19.46 6.27 7.61
CA GLY A 49 19.11 5.45 6.46
C GLY A 49 17.77 4.72 6.61
N PHE A 50 17.47 4.19 7.81
CA PHE A 50 16.16 3.57 8.07
C PHE A 50 15.02 4.60 8.08
N ASP A 51 15.26 5.80 8.60
CA ASP A 51 14.28 6.90 8.60
C ASP A 51 13.96 7.37 7.16
N GLU A 52 15.00 7.59 6.36
CA GLU A 52 14.86 7.96 4.95
C GLU A 52 14.15 6.87 4.13
N ALA A 53 14.51 5.60 4.36
CA ALA A 53 13.85 4.47 3.72
C ALA A 53 12.36 4.39 4.09
N THR A 54 12.02 4.63 5.36
CA THR A 54 10.63 4.67 5.84
C THR A 54 9.85 5.76 5.12
N GLY A 55 10.36 7.00 5.08
CA GLY A 55 9.68 8.11 4.42
C GLY A 55 9.45 7.89 2.92
N LYS A 56 10.47 7.38 2.21
CA LYS A 56 10.38 7.09 0.77
C LYS A 56 9.39 5.97 0.45
N THR A 57 9.44 4.88 1.21
CA THR A 57 8.56 3.72 1.00
C THR A 57 7.11 4.03 1.34
N ILE A 58 6.83 4.82 2.38
CA ILE A 58 5.47 5.31 2.70
C ILE A 58 4.93 6.17 1.56
N SER A 59 5.72 7.15 1.08
CA SER A 59 5.28 8.05 0.00
C SER A 59 4.96 7.27 -1.28
N PHE A 60 5.82 6.30 -1.63
CA PHE A 60 5.59 5.41 -2.75
C PHE A 60 4.35 4.53 -2.56
N GLY A 61 4.18 3.93 -1.38
CA GLY A 61 3.01 3.10 -1.06
C GLY A 61 1.71 3.89 -1.14
N PHE A 62 1.69 5.12 -0.63
CA PHE A 62 0.52 6.00 -0.67
C PHE A 62 0.11 6.36 -2.10
N LEU A 63 1.09 6.66 -2.96
CA LEU A 63 0.83 6.92 -4.38
C LEU A 63 0.18 5.71 -5.06
N PHE A 64 0.75 4.52 -4.90
CA PHE A 64 0.22 3.30 -5.52
C PHE A 64 -1.10 2.85 -4.93
N LEU A 65 -1.33 3.04 -3.63
CA LEU A 65 -2.62 2.79 -3.00
C LEU A 65 -3.70 3.71 -3.59
N THR A 66 -3.38 4.99 -3.80
CA THR A 66 -4.32 5.95 -4.40
C THR A 66 -4.72 5.53 -5.81
N ILE A 67 -3.75 5.14 -6.64
CA ILE A 67 -4.01 4.60 -7.99
C ILE A 67 -4.80 3.28 -7.89
N GLY A 68 -4.51 2.45 -6.90
CA GLY A 68 -5.25 1.23 -6.59
C GLY A 68 -6.73 1.51 -6.32
N ILE A 69 -7.05 2.47 -5.46
CA ILE A 69 -8.43 2.85 -5.15
C ILE A 69 -9.17 3.32 -6.42
N ILE A 70 -8.54 4.20 -7.22
CA ILE A 70 -9.13 4.73 -8.45
C ILE A 70 -9.38 3.60 -9.46
N SER A 71 -8.38 2.75 -9.70
CA SER A 71 -8.52 1.62 -10.63
C SER A 71 -9.55 0.59 -10.15
N GLY A 72 -9.70 0.41 -8.84
CA GLY A 72 -10.73 -0.43 -8.24
C GLY A 72 -12.13 0.08 -8.53
N ALA A 73 -12.35 1.39 -8.40
CA ALA A 73 -13.64 2.01 -8.75
C ALA A 73 -13.98 1.84 -10.24
N VAL A 74 -12.99 1.99 -11.14
CA VAL A 74 -13.18 1.78 -12.58
C VAL A 74 -13.53 0.32 -12.89
N TRP A 75 -12.87 -0.64 -12.22
CA TRP A 75 -13.21 -2.04 -12.34
C TRP A 75 -14.62 -2.34 -11.83
N ALA A 76 -15.03 -1.78 -10.68
CA ALA A 76 -16.36 -1.96 -10.11
C ALA A 76 -17.45 -1.51 -11.10
N ASN A 77 -17.28 -0.35 -11.74
CA ASN A 77 -18.21 0.11 -12.77
C ASN A 77 -18.27 -0.85 -13.98
N SER A 78 -17.13 -1.41 -14.37
CA SER A 78 -17.07 -2.38 -15.47
C SER A 78 -17.70 -3.74 -15.13
N ALA A 79 -17.65 -4.15 -13.86
CA ALA A 79 -18.13 -5.44 -13.40
C ALA A 79 -19.61 -5.42 -12.98
N TRP A 80 -20.04 -4.34 -12.33
CA TRP A 80 -21.35 -4.22 -11.68
C TRP A 80 -22.19 -3.04 -12.18
N GLY A 81 -21.68 -2.25 -13.12
CA GLY A 81 -22.40 -1.10 -13.70
C GLY A 81 -22.47 0.13 -12.80
N THR A 82 -21.81 0.11 -11.63
CA THR A 82 -21.68 1.27 -10.73
C THR A 82 -20.29 1.30 -10.11
N TYR A 83 -19.76 2.48 -9.82
CA TYR A 83 -18.43 2.66 -9.21
C TYR A 83 -18.37 2.21 -7.76
N TRP A 84 -19.50 2.30 -7.05
CA TRP A 84 -19.62 1.94 -5.65
C TRP A 84 -21.06 1.52 -5.37
N SER A 85 -21.24 0.38 -4.71
CA SER A 85 -22.54 -0.11 -4.29
C SER A 85 -22.48 -0.37 -2.79
N TRP A 86 -23.28 0.35 -2.01
CA TRP A 86 -23.45 0.09 -0.59
C TRP A 86 -24.38 -1.11 -0.37
N ASP A 87 -24.18 -2.21 -1.12
CA ASP A 87 -25.04 -3.39 -1.00
C ASP A 87 -24.92 -3.97 0.43
N PRO A 88 -26.00 -4.44 1.05
CA PRO A 88 -25.99 -4.92 2.44
C PRO A 88 -24.89 -5.96 2.71
N LYS A 89 -24.56 -6.82 1.72
CA LYS A 89 -23.50 -7.83 1.85
C LYS A 89 -22.08 -7.25 1.94
N GLU A 90 -21.87 -6.00 1.54
CA GLU A 90 -20.56 -5.30 1.54
C GLU A 90 -20.44 -4.24 2.63
N THR A 91 -21.54 -3.94 3.33
CA THR A 91 -21.60 -2.90 4.38
C THR A 91 -21.87 -3.45 5.76
N TRP A 92 -22.60 -4.56 5.89
CA TRP A 92 -22.84 -5.23 7.17
C TRP A 92 -23.03 -6.75 7.04
N SER A 93 -22.22 -7.46 7.83
CA SER A 93 -22.59 -8.67 8.57
C SER A 93 -22.13 -8.50 10.01
#